data_AF-A0A836F5P5-F1
#
_entry.id   AF-A0A836F5P5-F1
#
_cell.length_a   1.000
_cell.length_b   1.000
_cell.length_c   1.000
_cell.angle_alpha   90.00
_cell.angle_beta   90.00
_cell.angle_gamma   90.00
#
_symmetry.space_group_name_H-M   'P 1'
#
loop_
_entity.id
_entity.type
_entity.pdbx_description
1 polymer ?
#
loop_
_entity_poly.entity_id
_entity_poly.type
_entity_poly.pdbx_seq_one_letter_code
_entity_poly.pdbx_strand_id
1 'polypeptide(L)'
;MMSFKIDFEFTIDGRTLVFDFICSRGLIKTILSTPYINNERNAWIICASKYRGTIYLCKFYTDEKEQKCLTASDYEKRATSWGFKFEQYMLADHPSHAPNPERPLNECEEFYCMFKAKFNTYSLLYGAEIDGIFSRQLIKDTLVNKRFEVIELKTCPMNNINMYPKISRERVSMWWSQNYLVNTDKIIFGLKDKKQKVRKINKYSVRELPYLSEEDYNTKVCKQFCKIFLDNVKRIVTKDHNECMYKFQWHPTAKDVVNYTEEPPDNERFFFLKPWFIAKAEEYRKSKRPQQIIKSNNK
;
A
#
# COMPACT_ATOMS: atom_id res chain seq x y z
N MET A 1 12.59 -6.89 12.98
CA MET A 1 12.93 -7.08 11.56
C MET A 1 11.68 -7.60 10.86
N MET A 2 11.17 -6.94 9.81
CA MET A 2 9.99 -7.42 9.09
C MET A 2 10.42 -8.59 8.20
N SER A 3 9.71 -9.71 8.26
CA SER A 3 9.89 -10.81 7.32
C SER A 3 8.78 -10.75 6.29
N PHE A 4 9.15 -10.60 5.02
CA PHE A 4 8.22 -10.66 3.90
C PHE A 4 8.26 -12.06 3.32
N LYS A 5 7.09 -12.65 3.11
CA LYS A 5 6.94 -13.85 2.31
C LYS A 5 5.87 -13.54 1.26
N ILE A 6 6.26 -13.63 -0.01
CA ILE A 6 5.32 -13.51 -1.11
C ILE A 6 4.64 -14.87 -1.23
N ASP A 7 3.56 -15.05 -0.47
CA ASP A 7 2.73 -16.25 -0.47
C ASP A 7 1.41 -15.93 -1.18
N PHE A 8 1.14 -16.59 -2.31
CA PHE A 8 -0.14 -16.50 -3.03
C PHE A 8 -1.00 -17.76 -2.86
N GLU A 9 -0.63 -18.67 -1.97
CA GLU A 9 -1.50 -19.78 -1.58
C GLU A 9 -2.37 -19.37 -0.38
N PHE A 10 -3.68 -19.31 -0.60
CA PHE A 10 -4.69 -19.08 0.45
C PHE A 10 -4.87 -20.29 1.39
N THR A 11 -4.00 -21.30 1.29
CA THR A 11 -3.99 -22.49 2.14
C THR A 11 -2.56 -23.00 2.30
N ILE A 12 -2.08 -23.03 3.54
CA ILE A 12 -1.06 -23.99 3.96
C ILE A 12 -1.84 -25.02 4.78
N ASP A 13 -1.90 -26.27 4.29
CA ASP A 13 -2.37 -27.45 5.04
C ASP A 13 -3.82 -27.41 5.60
N GLY A 14 -4.78 -26.89 4.83
CA GLY A 14 -6.20 -26.95 5.21
C GLY A 14 -6.58 -26.12 6.45
N ARG A 15 -5.65 -25.31 6.99
CA ARG A 15 -5.91 -24.36 8.08
C ARG A 15 -6.24 -23.00 7.50
N THR A 16 -7.35 -22.41 7.95
CA THR A 16 -7.73 -21.03 7.62
C THR A 16 -6.59 -20.10 8.03
N LEU A 17 -6.01 -19.38 7.07
CA LEU A 17 -5.02 -18.33 7.35
C LEU A 17 -5.74 -17.18 8.06
N VAL A 18 -5.62 -17.13 9.38
CA VAL A 18 -6.13 -16.01 10.17
C VAL A 18 -5.03 -14.95 10.23
N PHE A 19 -5.28 -13.81 9.59
CA PHE A 19 -4.45 -12.62 9.69
C PHE A 19 -5.01 -11.68 10.75
N ASP A 20 -4.15 -10.92 11.42
CA ASP A 20 -4.59 -9.86 12.32
C ASP A 20 -5.19 -8.71 11.53
N PHE A 21 -4.52 -8.31 10.45
CA PHE A 21 -4.96 -7.19 9.61
C PHE A 21 -4.92 -7.52 8.11
N ILE A 22 -5.96 -7.09 7.40
CA ILE A 22 -6.04 -7.12 5.94
C ILE A 22 -6.28 -5.71 5.42
N CYS A 23 -5.47 -5.23 4.47
CA CYS A 23 -5.58 -3.87 3.94
C CYS A 23 -4.82 -3.68 2.61
N SER A 24 -4.70 -2.44 2.13
CA SER A 24 -3.79 -2.10 1.03
C SER A 24 -2.42 -1.63 1.55
N ARG A 25 -1.37 -1.82 0.75
CA ARG A 25 -0.03 -1.27 1.02
C ARG A 25 -0.08 0.24 1.22
N GLY A 26 -0.89 0.94 0.42
CA GLY A 26 -1.07 2.39 0.51
C GLY A 26 -1.60 2.86 1.86
N LEU A 27 -2.40 2.04 2.54
CA LEU A 27 -2.90 2.31 3.89
C LEU A 27 -1.78 2.21 4.93
N ILE A 28 -1.02 1.12 4.94
CA ILE A 28 0.10 0.96 5.89
C ILE A 28 1.18 2.02 5.62
N LYS A 29 1.45 2.35 4.35
CA LYS A 29 2.32 3.46 3.96
C LYS A 29 1.86 4.76 4.60
N THR A 30 0.55 5.06 4.54
CA THR A 30 -0.04 6.26 5.14
C THR A 30 0.31 6.31 6.64
N ILE A 31 0.03 5.24 7.38
CA ILE A 31 0.31 5.15 8.82
C ILE A 31 1.81 5.30 9.12
N LEU A 32 2.68 4.57 8.42
CA LEU A 32 4.14 4.65 8.61
C LEU A 32 4.66 6.06 8.36
N SER A 33 4.09 6.77 7.38
CA SER A 33 4.56 8.10 7.00
C SER A 33 4.09 9.21 7.93
N THR A 34 2.97 9.01 8.65
CA THR A 34 2.27 10.00 9.49
C THR A 34 3.18 10.88 10.34
N PRO A 35 4.21 10.37 11.05
CA PRO A 35 5.05 11.20 11.92
C PRO A 35 5.79 12.36 11.23
N TYR A 36 5.94 12.30 9.90
CA TYR A 36 6.63 13.30 9.11
C TYR A 36 5.72 14.01 8.11
N ILE A 37 4.40 13.78 8.20
CA ILE A 37 3.41 14.49 7.40
C ILE A 37 3.11 15.83 8.07
N ASN A 38 3.32 16.92 7.35
CA ASN A 38 3.00 18.27 7.78
C ASN A 38 1.97 18.95 6.86
N ASN A 39 1.67 18.37 5.71
CA ASN A 39 0.71 18.91 4.75
C ASN A 39 -0.72 18.43 5.07
N GLU A 40 -1.65 19.35 5.30
CA GLU A 40 -3.06 19.06 5.61
C GLU A 40 -3.73 18.20 4.52
N ARG A 41 -3.26 18.28 3.27
CA ARG A 41 -3.73 17.46 2.15
C ARG A 41 -3.48 15.96 2.32
N ASN A 42 -2.67 15.59 3.31
CA ASN A 42 -2.32 14.22 3.67
C ASN A 42 -2.96 13.79 5.00
N ALA A 43 -3.89 14.58 5.55
CA ALA A 43 -4.86 14.10 6.52
C ALA A 43 -5.56 12.83 5.99
N TRP A 44 -6.00 11.96 6.89
CA TRP A 44 -6.55 10.67 6.49
C TRP A 44 -7.69 10.20 7.36
N ILE A 45 -8.57 9.43 6.73
CA ILE A 45 -9.59 8.61 7.36
C ILE A 45 -9.24 7.16 7.06
N ILE A 46 -9.16 6.34 8.12
CA ILE A 46 -9.01 4.90 8.02
C ILE A 46 -10.16 4.25 8.79
N CYS A 47 -10.97 3.48 8.09
CA CYS A 47 -12.03 2.71 8.70
C CYS A 47 -11.58 1.28 8.96
N ALA A 48 -12.05 0.71 10.08
CA ALA A 48 -11.77 -0.65 10.48
C ALA A 48 -13.07 -1.41 10.71
N SER A 49 -13.12 -2.64 10.21
CA SER A 49 -14.24 -3.56 10.46
C SER A 49 -13.68 -4.95 10.72
N LYS A 50 -14.14 -5.59 11.79
CA LYS A 50 -13.64 -6.91 12.22
C LYS A 50 -14.59 -7.98 11.74
N TYR A 51 -14.07 -8.96 11.01
CA TYR A 51 -14.85 -10.11 10.56
C TYR A 51 -14.07 -11.38 10.85
N ARG A 52 -14.69 -12.30 11.59
CA ARG A 52 -14.09 -13.59 12.01
C ARG A 52 -12.72 -13.47 12.68
N GLY A 53 -12.52 -12.41 13.47
CA GLY A 53 -11.28 -12.16 14.22
C GLY A 53 -10.19 -11.41 13.45
N THR A 54 -10.35 -11.25 12.13
CA THR A 54 -9.47 -10.42 11.30
C THR A 54 -10.01 -9.00 11.20
N ILE A 55 -9.14 -8.00 11.34
CA ILE A 55 -9.51 -6.60 11.19
C ILE A 55 -9.16 -6.14 9.78
N TYR A 56 -10.16 -5.77 9.00
CA TYR A 56 -9.98 -5.18 7.69
C TYR A 56 -9.87 -3.67 7.84
N LEU A 57 -8.84 -3.08 7.22
CA LEU A 57 -8.63 -1.63 7.22
C LEU A 57 -8.78 -1.09 5.80
N CYS A 58 -9.56 -0.01 5.67
CA CYS A 58 -9.78 0.68 4.41
C CYS A 58 -9.56 2.19 4.57
N LYS A 59 -8.87 2.80 3.62
CA LYS A 59 -8.57 4.23 3.64
C LYS A 59 -9.61 4.95 2.78
N PHE A 60 -10.14 6.05 3.31
CA PHE A 60 -11.07 6.93 2.59
C PHE A 60 -10.47 8.33 2.42
N TYR A 61 -10.99 9.07 1.45
CA TYR A 61 -10.69 10.49 1.32
C TYR A 61 -11.40 11.28 2.42
N THR A 62 -10.73 12.32 2.91
CA THR A 62 -11.39 13.36 3.69
C THR A 62 -12.22 14.23 2.75
N ASP A 63 -13.18 14.99 3.30
CA ASP A 63 -13.96 15.96 2.52
C ASP A 63 -13.06 16.95 1.78
N GLU A 64 -12.00 17.44 2.43
CA GLU A 64 -11.06 18.38 1.82
C GLU A 64 -10.29 17.73 0.67
N LYS A 65 -9.93 16.45 0.82
CA LYS A 65 -9.21 15.70 -0.22
C LYS A 65 -10.10 15.46 -1.44
N GLU A 66 -11.35 15.08 -1.22
CA GLU A 66 -12.34 14.86 -2.28
C GLU A 66 -12.63 16.16 -3.04
N GLN A 67 -12.92 17.25 -2.31
CA GLN A 67 -13.12 18.56 -2.92
C GLN A 67 -11.91 19.02 -3.73
N LYS A 68 -10.70 18.75 -3.24
CA LYS A 68 -9.48 19.07 -3.98
C LYS A 68 -9.37 18.25 -5.27
N CYS A 69 -9.69 16.96 -5.23
CA CYS A 69 -9.67 16.12 -6.43
C CYS A 69 -10.67 16.62 -7.49
N LEU A 70 -11.86 17.05 -7.07
CA LEU A 70 -12.87 17.62 -7.96
C LEU A 70 -12.43 18.97 -8.58
N THR A 71 -11.75 19.80 -7.78
CA THR A 71 -11.29 21.15 -8.18
C THR A 71 -9.86 21.18 -8.71
N ALA A 72 -9.25 20.01 -8.95
CA ALA A 72 -7.87 19.92 -9.43
C ALA A 72 -7.71 20.60 -10.79
N SER A 73 -6.74 21.51 -10.88
CA SER A 73 -6.41 22.19 -12.14
C SER A 73 -5.90 21.21 -13.19
N ASP A 74 -6.03 21.56 -14.48
CA ASP A 74 -5.46 20.76 -15.58
C ASP A 74 -3.95 20.55 -15.42
N TYR A 75 -3.26 21.53 -14.83
CA TYR A 75 -1.85 21.38 -14.50
C TYR A 75 -1.60 20.30 -13.44
N GLU A 76 -2.37 20.29 -12.34
CA GLU A 76 -2.25 19.26 -11.29
C GLU A 76 -2.58 17.86 -11.81
N LYS A 77 -3.60 17.74 -12.67
CA LYS A 77 -3.94 16.48 -13.35
C LYS A 77 -2.77 16.00 -14.20
N ARG A 78 -2.26 16.85 -15.10
CA ARG A 78 -1.06 16.54 -15.92
C ARG A 78 0.16 16.22 -15.08
N ALA A 79 0.36 16.90 -13.95
CA ALA A 79 1.49 16.66 -13.07
C ALA A 79 1.50 15.26 -12.47
N THR A 80 0.31 14.70 -12.23
CA THR A 80 0.13 13.32 -11.77
C THR A 80 0.45 12.34 -12.92
N SER A 81 -0.04 12.62 -14.13
CA SER A 81 0.23 11.82 -15.34
C SER A 81 1.72 11.71 -15.73
N TRP A 82 2.57 12.66 -15.33
CA TRP A 82 4.00 12.59 -15.63
C TRP A 82 4.71 11.40 -14.97
N GLY A 83 4.19 10.89 -13.85
CA GLY A 83 4.69 9.66 -13.21
C GLY A 83 4.48 8.45 -14.13
N PHE A 84 3.22 8.22 -14.51
CA PHE A 84 2.83 7.16 -15.43
C PHE A 84 3.54 7.27 -16.80
N LYS A 85 3.72 8.49 -17.32
CA LYS A 85 4.49 8.67 -18.55
C LYS A 85 5.95 8.26 -18.38
N PHE A 86 6.57 8.55 -17.23
CA PHE A 86 7.93 8.09 -16.95
C PHE A 86 8.01 6.57 -16.86
N GLU A 87 7.04 5.91 -16.24
CA GLU A 87 6.94 4.44 -16.23
C GLU A 87 6.89 3.88 -17.66
N GLN A 88 6.12 4.48 -18.55
CA GLN A 88 6.05 4.09 -19.96
C GLN A 88 7.39 4.22 -20.70
N TYR A 89 8.25 5.17 -20.31
CA TYR A 89 9.61 5.29 -20.86
C TYR A 89 10.61 4.28 -20.26
N MET A 90 10.31 3.73 -19.08
CA MET A 90 11.24 2.89 -18.31
C MET A 90 10.92 1.40 -18.39
N LEU A 91 9.68 1.04 -18.72
CA LEU A 91 9.16 -0.32 -18.64
C LEU A 91 8.82 -0.88 -20.02
N ALA A 92 9.02 -2.18 -20.18
CA ALA A 92 8.63 -2.96 -21.34
C ALA A 92 7.75 -4.14 -20.91
N ASP A 93 6.94 -4.63 -21.84
CA ASP A 93 6.06 -5.79 -21.65
C ASP A 93 6.82 -7.14 -21.66
N HIS A 94 8.04 -7.14 -22.18
CA HIS A 94 8.91 -8.31 -22.25
C HIS A 94 10.36 -7.94 -21.88
N PRO A 95 11.12 -8.81 -21.17
CA PRO A 95 12.49 -8.51 -20.75
C PRO A 95 13.49 -8.29 -21.89
N SER A 96 13.17 -8.72 -23.11
CA SER A 96 13.98 -8.47 -24.32
C SER A 96 13.47 -7.34 -25.19
N HIS A 97 12.34 -6.71 -24.85
CA HIS A 97 11.81 -5.57 -25.59
C HIS A 97 12.35 -4.26 -25.05
N ALA A 98 12.38 -3.24 -25.90
CA ALA A 98 12.56 -1.86 -25.47
C ALA A 98 11.20 -1.26 -25.07
N PRO A 99 11.15 -0.32 -24.12
CA PRO A 99 9.96 0.47 -23.83
C PRO A 99 9.43 1.16 -25.10
N ASN A 100 8.10 1.19 -25.27
CA ASN A 100 7.44 1.90 -26.37
C ASN A 100 6.68 3.13 -25.82
N PRO A 101 7.26 4.34 -25.90
CA PRO A 101 6.64 5.56 -25.40
C PRO A 101 5.63 6.20 -26.37
N GLU A 102 5.54 5.72 -27.62
CA GLU A 102 4.61 6.23 -28.63
C GLU A 102 3.20 5.65 -28.49
N ARG A 103 3.05 4.53 -27.76
CA ARG A 103 1.74 3.97 -27.46
C ARG A 103 0.93 4.94 -26.59
N PRO A 104 -0.40 4.98 -26.71
CA PRO A 104 -1.26 5.74 -25.80
C PRO A 104 -0.98 5.35 -24.33
N LEU A 105 -0.98 6.34 -23.44
CA LEU A 105 -0.81 6.11 -22.01
C LEU A 105 -2.14 5.65 -21.41
N ASN A 106 -2.16 4.45 -20.84
CA ASN A 106 -3.30 3.91 -20.12
C ASN A 106 -3.02 3.95 -18.61
N GLU A 107 -3.53 4.97 -17.92
CA GLU A 107 -3.35 5.12 -16.46
C GLU A 107 -4.24 4.17 -15.64
N CYS A 108 -5.09 3.35 -16.29
CA CYS A 108 -5.92 2.34 -15.63
C CYS A 108 -5.24 0.96 -15.54
N GLU A 109 -4.10 0.75 -16.20
CA GLU A 109 -3.32 -0.48 -16.11
C GLU A 109 -2.54 -0.51 -14.79
N GLU A 110 -2.96 -1.39 -13.88
CA GLU A 110 -2.28 -1.57 -12.58
C GLU A 110 -1.91 -3.05 -12.39
N PHE A 111 -0.71 -3.30 -11.86
CA PHE A 111 -0.26 -4.64 -11.50
C PHE A 111 -0.07 -4.76 -9.99
N TYR A 112 -0.84 -5.64 -9.35
CA TYR A 112 -0.79 -5.85 -7.89
C TYR A 112 -0.16 -7.17 -7.52
N CYS A 113 0.64 -7.13 -6.46
CA CYS A 113 1.12 -8.31 -5.75
C CYS A 113 0.50 -8.38 -4.35
N MET A 114 0.17 -9.58 -3.90
CA MET A 114 -0.26 -9.84 -2.53
C MET A 114 0.95 -10.20 -1.67
N PHE A 115 1.06 -9.54 -0.53
CA PHE A 115 2.15 -9.73 0.41
C PHE A 115 1.63 -10.24 1.73
N LYS A 116 2.29 -11.26 2.26
CA LYS A 116 2.17 -11.68 3.64
C LYS A 116 3.40 -11.20 4.41
N ALA A 117 3.16 -10.51 5.51
CA ALA A 117 4.24 -9.99 6.34
C ALA A 117 3.93 -10.16 7.82
N LYS A 118 5.00 -10.13 8.63
CA LYS A 118 4.89 -9.91 10.07
C LYS A 118 5.41 -8.51 10.39
N PHE A 119 4.54 -7.66 10.92
CA PHE A 119 4.94 -6.38 11.50
C PHE A 119 4.89 -6.49 13.02
N ASN A 120 6.06 -6.53 13.65
CA ASN A 120 6.18 -6.85 15.07
C ASN A 120 5.49 -8.20 15.37
N THR A 121 4.48 -8.22 16.24
CA THR A 121 3.70 -9.42 16.59
C THR A 121 2.51 -9.66 15.66
N TYR A 122 2.17 -8.71 14.79
CA TYR A 122 0.98 -8.78 13.95
C TYR A 122 1.23 -9.42 12.60
N SER A 123 0.32 -10.30 12.21
CA SER A 123 0.25 -10.87 10.87
C SER A 123 -0.54 -9.96 9.92
N LEU A 124 0.06 -9.62 8.79
CA LEU A 124 -0.51 -8.73 7.78
C LEU A 124 -0.68 -9.45 6.44
N LEU A 125 -1.79 -9.19 5.78
CA LEU A 125 -1.99 -9.48 4.36
C LEU A 125 -2.39 -8.19 3.66
N TYR A 126 -1.67 -7.82 2.59
CA TYR A 126 -2.01 -6.62 1.84
C TYR A 126 -1.66 -6.72 0.35
N GLY A 127 -2.47 -6.06 -0.46
CA GLY A 127 -2.17 -5.84 -1.88
C GLY A 127 -1.30 -4.60 -2.06
N ALA A 128 -0.28 -4.69 -2.91
CA ALA A 128 0.57 -3.59 -3.30
C ALA A 128 0.66 -3.51 -4.83
N GLU A 129 0.37 -2.34 -5.37
CA GLU A 129 0.71 -1.98 -6.74
C GLU A 129 2.23 -1.99 -6.91
N ILE A 130 2.70 -2.53 -8.02
CA ILE A 130 4.12 -2.66 -8.37
C ILE A 130 4.33 -2.04 -9.75
N ASP A 131 5.12 -0.96 -9.80
CA ASP A 131 5.41 -0.26 -11.06
C ASP A 131 6.06 -1.20 -12.08
N GLY A 132 7.01 -2.03 -11.65
CA GLY A 132 7.58 -3.05 -12.51
C GLY A 132 8.46 -4.07 -11.78
N ILE A 133 8.97 -5.02 -12.56
CA ILE A 133 9.93 -6.00 -12.08
C ILE A 133 11.17 -6.02 -12.98
N PHE A 134 12.33 -6.27 -12.39
CA PHE A 134 13.53 -6.63 -13.12
C PHE A 134 13.68 -8.16 -13.11
N SER A 135 13.65 -8.77 -14.29
CA SER A 135 13.85 -10.20 -14.49
C SER A 135 14.67 -10.45 -15.76
N ARG A 136 15.53 -11.47 -15.73
CA ARG A 136 16.25 -11.95 -16.92
C ARG A 136 15.42 -12.90 -17.77
N GLN A 137 14.31 -13.40 -17.23
CA GLN A 137 13.43 -14.37 -17.89
C GLN A 137 12.01 -13.83 -17.96
N LEU A 138 11.29 -14.17 -19.01
CA LEU A 138 9.88 -13.84 -19.11
C LEU A 138 9.09 -14.62 -18.06
N ILE A 139 8.24 -13.92 -17.30
CA ILE A 139 7.30 -14.52 -16.36
C ILE A 139 5.90 -14.34 -16.95
N LYS A 140 5.25 -15.45 -17.31
CA LYS A 140 3.92 -15.44 -17.94
C LYS A 140 2.77 -15.78 -16.98
N ASP A 141 3.09 -16.38 -15.84
CA ASP A 141 2.14 -17.00 -14.93
C ASP A 141 2.07 -16.28 -13.58
N THR A 142 2.90 -16.71 -12.63
CA THR A 142 2.93 -16.22 -11.26
C THR A 142 4.34 -15.82 -10.90
N LEU A 143 4.45 -14.81 -10.04
CA LEU A 143 5.73 -14.43 -9.45
C LEU A 143 6.21 -15.42 -8.39
N VAL A 144 5.35 -16.35 -7.94
CA VAL A 144 5.68 -17.35 -6.92
C VAL A 144 6.88 -18.18 -7.32
N ASN A 145 7.85 -18.30 -6.42
CA ASN A 145 9.09 -19.06 -6.59
C ASN A 145 9.94 -18.62 -7.81
N LYS A 146 9.67 -17.46 -8.40
CA LYS A 146 10.49 -16.87 -9.46
C LYS A 146 11.53 -15.94 -8.85
N ARG A 147 12.66 -15.77 -9.54
CA ARG A 147 13.67 -14.77 -9.19
C ARG A 147 13.41 -13.49 -9.96
N PHE A 148 13.01 -12.45 -9.26
CA PHE A 148 12.81 -11.10 -9.79
C PHE A 148 13.18 -10.08 -8.71
N GLU A 149 13.45 -8.85 -9.12
CA GLU A 149 13.53 -7.71 -8.22
C GLU A 149 12.33 -6.81 -8.48
N VAL A 150 11.61 -6.40 -7.43
CA VAL A 150 10.63 -5.32 -7.54
C VAL A 150 11.38 -4.02 -7.79
N ILE A 151 10.88 -3.19 -8.70
CA ILE A 151 11.41 -1.84 -8.92
C ILE A 151 10.30 -0.81 -8.70
N GLU A 152 10.69 0.29 -8.08
CA GLU A 152 9.83 1.45 -7.87
C GLU A 152 10.39 2.64 -8.67
N LEU A 153 9.53 3.30 -9.43
CA LEU A 153 9.86 4.41 -10.30
C LEU A 153 9.29 5.71 -9.72
N LYS A 154 10.11 6.76 -9.65
CA LYS A 154 9.63 8.10 -9.26
C LYS A 154 10.25 9.17 -10.15
N THR A 155 9.57 10.31 -10.25
CA THR A 155 10.14 11.51 -10.87
C THR A 155 10.38 12.58 -9.81
N CYS A 156 11.52 13.26 -9.91
CA CYS A 156 11.92 14.32 -8.98
C CYS A 156 12.43 15.54 -9.77
N PRO A 157 12.25 16.78 -9.28
CA PRO A 157 12.95 17.93 -9.86
C PRO A 157 14.48 17.78 -9.72
N MET A 158 15.21 18.13 -10.78
CA MET A 158 16.66 18.20 -10.74
C MET A 158 17.11 19.51 -10.05
N ASN A 159 18.08 19.42 -9.13
CA ASN A 159 18.75 20.59 -8.58
C ASN A 159 19.90 21.00 -9.51
N ASN A 160 19.91 22.27 -9.93
CA ASN A 160 20.92 22.80 -10.86
C ASN A 160 22.33 22.86 -10.28
N ILE A 161 22.48 22.92 -8.95
CA ILE A 161 23.79 23.18 -8.33
C ILE A 161 24.56 21.86 -8.12
N ASN A 162 23.92 20.88 -7.49
CA ASN A 162 24.62 19.65 -7.10
C ASN A 162 24.22 18.42 -7.94
N MET A 163 23.28 18.55 -8.89
CA MET A 163 22.69 17.43 -9.66
C MET A 163 22.08 16.29 -8.81
N TYR A 164 21.95 16.48 -7.50
CA TYR A 164 21.27 15.59 -6.56
C TYR A 164 19.87 16.13 -6.24
N PRO A 165 18.86 15.24 -6.08
CA PRO A 165 17.55 15.69 -5.66
C PRO A 165 17.62 16.14 -4.20
N LYS A 166 17.17 17.35 -3.90
CA LYS A 166 16.81 17.74 -2.53
C LYS A 166 15.35 17.33 -2.33
N ILE A 167 15.12 16.40 -1.40
CA ILE A 167 13.82 15.77 -1.21
C ILE A 167 13.34 16.10 0.20
N SER A 168 12.13 16.63 0.30
CA SER A 168 11.52 16.89 1.59
C SER A 168 11.42 15.62 2.42
N ARG A 169 11.59 15.77 3.73
CA ARG A 169 11.45 14.66 4.69
C ARG A 169 10.11 13.93 4.58
N GLU A 170 9.05 14.67 4.30
CA GLU A 170 7.71 14.12 4.03
C GLU A 170 7.73 13.13 2.84
N ARG A 171 8.34 13.52 1.70
CA ARG A 171 8.43 12.65 0.51
C ARG A 171 9.34 11.44 0.75
N VAL A 172 10.48 11.64 1.41
CA VAL A 172 11.35 10.52 1.81
C VAL A 172 10.57 9.54 2.68
N SER A 173 9.81 10.04 3.65
CA SER A 173 8.97 9.21 4.53
C SER A 173 7.96 8.37 3.75
N MET A 174 7.27 8.96 2.77
CA MET A 174 6.33 8.24 1.91
C MET A 174 7.01 7.18 1.05
N TRP A 175 8.10 7.53 0.36
CA TRP A 175 8.80 6.61 -0.55
C TRP A 175 9.52 5.49 0.20
N TRP A 176 10.16 5.80 1.32
CA TRP A 176 10.75 4.79 2.19
C TRP A 176 9.67 3.82 2.68
N SER A 177 8.55 4.33 3.19
CA SER A 177 7.45 3.48 3.69
C SER A 177 6.86 2.59 2.59
N GLN A 178 6.72 3.14 1.39
CA GLN A 178 6.20 2.44 0.23
C GLN A 178 7.07 1.23 -0.16
N ASN A 179 8.38 1.43 -0.22
CA ASN A 179 9.37 0.42 -0.61
C ASN A 179 9.67 -0.57 0.52
N TYR A 180 9.70 -0.09 1.76
CA TYR A 180 9.89 -0.92 2.94
C TYR A 180 8.85 -2.04 3.00
N LEU A 181 7.59 -1.75 2.66
CA LEU A 181 6.48 -2.72 2.70
C LEU A 181 6.50 -3.78 1.60
N VAL A 182 7.33 -3.64 0.57
CA VAL A 182 7.44 -4.64 -0.51
C VAL A 182 8.84 -5.24 -0.58
N ASN A 183 9.69 -4.91 0.39
CA ASN A 183 11.10 -5.30 0.43
C ASN A 183 11.85 -5.00 -0.87
N THR A 184 11.54 -3.85 -1.49
CA THR A 184 12.26 -3.38 -2.66
C THR A 184 13.65 -2.94 -2.24
N ASP A 185 14.67 -3.36 -2.99
CA ASP A 185 16.05 -2.94 -2.73
C ASP A 185 16.39 -1.60 -3.39
N LYS A 186 15.73 -1.29 -4.52
CA LYS A 186 16.10 -0.19 -5.41
C LYS A 186 14.91 0.67 -5.80
N ILE A 187 15.14 1.98 -5.78
CA ILE A 187 14.22 2.98 -6.33
C ILE A 187 14.94 3.76 -7.43
N ILE A 188 14.24 4.00 -8.54
CA ILE A 188 14.80 4.66 -9.73
C ILE A 188 14.14 6.03 -9.89
N PHE A 189 14.96 7.07 -9.91
CA PHE A 189 14.53 8.45 -10.04
C PHE A 189 14.82 9.01 -11.43
N GLY A 190 13.77 9.44 -12.13
CA GLY A 190 13.87 10.34 -13.26
C GLY A 190 13.96 11.79 -12.79
N LEU A 191 15.13 12.42 -12.94
CA LEU A 191 15.35 13.81 -12.57
C LEU A 191 14.92 14.75 -13.70
N LYS A 192 13.89 15.56 -13.44
CA LYS A 192 13.22 16.44 -14.41
C LYS A 192 13.76 17.86 -14.38
N ASP A 193 13.92 18.47 -15.55
CA ASP A 193 14.18 19.90 -15.68
C ASP A 193 12.91 20.74 -15.47
N LYS A 194 13.04 22.08 -15.53
CA LYS A 194 11.90 23.01 -15.41
C LYS A 194 10.85 22.85 -16.52
N LYS A 195 11.22 22.22 -17.64
CA LYS A 195 10.31 21.89 -18.77
C LYS A 195 9.71 20.49 -18.61
N GLN A 196 9.82 19.88 -17.42
CA GLN A 196 9.28 18.56 -17.06
C GLN A 196 9.86 17.39 -17.86
N LYS A 197 11.01 17.59 -18.53
CA LYS A 197 11.70 16.52 -19.24
C LYS A 197 12.69 15.85 -18.31
N VAL A 198 12.65 14.52 -18.23
CA VAL A 198 13.67 13.75 -17.51
C VAL A 198 15.00 13.88 -18.24
N ARG A 199 16.03 14.36 -17.54
CA ARG A 199 17.39 14.58 -18.09
C ARG A 199 18.41 13.60 -17.55
N LYS A 200 18.14 13.01 -16.39
CA LYS A 200 19.04 12.08 -15.72
C LYS A 200 18.23 11.01 -15.00
N ILE A 201 18.73 9.78 -15.02
CA ILE A 201 18.17 8.66 -14.28
C ILE A 201 19.19 8.27 -13.20
N ASN A 202 18.77 8.31 -11.95
CA ASN A 202 19.57 7.85 -10.82
C ASN A 202 18.92 6.62 -10.19
N LYS A 203 19.74 5.69 -9.72
CA LYS A 203 19.29 4.52 -8.96
C LYS A 203 19.81 4.66 -7.54
N TYR A 204 18.94 4.45 -6.58
CA TYR A 204 19.26 4.49 -5.15
C TYR A 204 18.81 3.20 -4.51
N SER A 205 19.59 2.72 -3.54
CA SER A 205 19.09 1.75 -2.59
C SER A 205 18.05 2.40 -1.69
N VAL A 206 17.05 1.64 -1.27
CA VAL A 206 16.06 2.08 -0.28
C VAL A 206 16.72 2.42 1.07
N ARG A 207 17.90 1.87 1.36
CA ARG A 207 18.72 2.23 2.53
C ARG A 207 19.33 3.62 2.42
N GLU A 208 19.50 4.13 1.21
CA GLU A 208 20.05 5.47 0.95
C GLU A 208 19.00 6.57 1.07
N LEU A 209 17.70 6.24 0.92
CA LEU A 209 16.60 7.22 0.93
C LEU A 209 16.62 8.16 2.15
N PRO A 210 16.83 7.70 3.40
CA PRO A 210 16.94 8.58 4.55
C PRO A 210 17.98 9.70 4.40
N TYR A 211 19.10 9.42 3.74
CA TYR A 211 20.20 10.37 3.57
C TYR A 211 19.96 11.37 2.42
N LEU A 212 18.94 11.14 1.59
CA LEU A 212 18.49 12.09 0.57
C LEU A 212 17.53 13.15 1.12
N SER A 213 17.11 13.00 2.38
CA SER A 213 16.23 13.93 3.07
C SER A 213 16.94 15.25 3.36
N GLU A 214 16.26 16.36 3.13
CA GLU A 214 16.74 17.70 3.49
C GLU A 214 16.81 17.93 5.01
N GLU A 215 15.98 17.21 5.76
CA GLU A 215 15.90 17.26 7.22
C GLU A 215 16.13 15.87 7.82
N ASP A 216 16.47 15.80 9.10
CA ASP A 216 16.66 14.52 9.80
C ASP A 216 15.42 13.62 9.70
N TYR A 217 15.62 12.44 9.13
CA TYR A 217 14.61 11.41 8.95
C TYR A 217 14.99 10.13 9.66
N ASN A 218 14.10 9.63 10.54
CA ASN A 218 14.34 8.44 11.33
C ASN A 218 13.25 7.39 11.11
N THR A 219 13.62 6.33 10.39
CA THR A 219 12.75 5.18 10.09
C THR A 219 12.21 4.48 11.35
N LYS A 220 12.89 4.59 12.51
CA LYS A 220 12.41 4.01 13.77
C LYS A 220 11.16 4.72 14.28
N VAL A 221 11.06 6.04 14.08
CA VAL A 221 9.88 6.84 14.48
C VAL A 221 8.65 6.39 13.67
N CYS A 222 8.81 6.23 12.35
CA CYS A 222 7.76 5.68 11.47
C CYS A 222 7.26 4.31 11.96
N LYS A 223 8.19 3.39 12.24
CA LYS A 223 7.85 2.04 12.70
C LYS A 223 7.18 2.04 14.07
N GLN A 224 7.65 2.89 15.00
CA GLN A 224 7.08 3.00 16.34
C GLN A 224 5.65 3.53 16.29
N PHE A 225 5.39 4.57 15.49
CA PHE A 225 4.04 5.09 15.31
C PHE A 225 3.10 4.03 14.73
N CYS A 226 3.53 3.34 13.67
CA CYS A 226 2.73 2.27 13.07
C CYS A 226 2.42 1.14 14.06
N LYS A 227 3.40 0.75 14.89
CA LYS A 227 3.18 -0.23 15.97
C LYS A 227 2.11 0.26 16.96
N ILE A 228 2.27 1.47 17.48
CA ILE A 228 1.32 2.07 18.45
C ILE A 228 -0.09 2.14 17.84
N PHE A 229 -0.19 2.55 16.58
CA PHE A 229 -1.47 2.60 15.88
C PHE A 229 -2.11 1.21 15.80
N LEU A 230 -1.39 0.19 15.32
CA LEU A 230 -1.92 -1.17 15.21
C LEU A 230 -2.28 -1.79 16.57
N ASP A 231 -1.50 -1.51 17.63
CA ASP A 231 -1.82 -1.91 19.01
C ASP A 231 -3.17 -1.32 19.44
N ASN A 232 -3.38 -0.03 19.18
CA ASN A 232 -4.63 0.66 19.53
C ASN A 232 -5.80 0.13 18.71
N VAL A 233 -5.64 -0.06 17.40
CA VAL A 233 -6.70 -0.65 16.56
C VAL A 233 -7.08 -2.03 17.06
N LYS A 234 -6.11 -2.90 17.38
CA LYS A 234 -6.40 -4.25 17.90
C LYS A 234 -7.16 -4.21 19.22
N ARG A 235 -6.88 -3.24 20.08
CA ARG A 235 -7.54 -3.04 21.37
C ARG A 235 -8.94 -2.44 21.25
N ILE A 236 -9.14 -1.49 20.33
CA ILE A 236 -10.39 -0.73 20.17
C ILE A 236 -11.43 -1.51 19.37
N VAL A 237 -11.00 -2.16 18.27
CA VAL A 237 -11.91 -2.81 17.31
C VAL A 237 -12.31 -4.19 17.83
N THR A 238 -13.40 -4.22 18.61
CA THR A 238 -13.84 -5.42 19.34
C THR A 238 -15.11 -6.03 18.78
N LYS A 239 -16.08 -5.20 18.36
CA LYS A 239 -17.38 -5.58 17.75
C LYS A 239 -17.20 -6.17 16.34
N ASP A 240 -18.10 -7.07 15.95
CA ASP A 240 -18.08 -7.70 14.62
C ASP A 240 -18.64 -6.75 13.54
N HIS A 241 -18.34 -7.04 12.27
CA HIS A 241 -18.58 -6.17 11.11
C HIS A 241 -20.05 -5.77 10.91
N ASN A 242 -20.98 -6.57 11.41
CA ASN A 242 -22.42 -6.35 11.33
C ASN A 242 -22.97 -5.57 12.53
N GLU A 243 -22.15 -5.32 13.55
CA GLU A 243 -22.53 -4.52 14.72
C GLU A 243 -22.06 -3.08 14.57
N CYS A 244 -20.81 -2.86 14.17
CA CYS A 244 -20.30 -1.53 13.89
C CYS A 244 -19.07 -1.53 12.98
N MET A 245 -18.72 -0.32 12.54
CA MET A 245 -17.45 0.00 11.93
C MET A 245 -16.76 1.08 12.77
N TYR A 246 -15.44 1.05 12.86
CA TYR A 246 -14.67 2.08 13.57
C TYR A 246 -14.03 3.02 12.56
N LYS A 247 -14.20 4.33 12.73
CA LYS A 247 -13.60 5.36 11.87
C LYS A 247 -12.47 6.05 12.63
N PHE A 248 -11.24 5.87 12.19
CA PHE A 248 -10.06 6.56 12.71
C PHE A 248 -9.74 7.76 11.83
N GLN A 249 -9.42 8.89 12.44
CA GLN A 249 -9.14 10.14 11.74
C GLN A 249 -7.92 10.84 12.34
N TRP A 250 -7.11 11.42 11.46
CA TRP A 250 -5.93 12.16 11.82
C TRP A 250 -5.73 13.37 10.92
N HIS A 251 -5.30 14.47 11.53
CA HIS A 251 -4.96 15.71 10.86
C HIS A 251 -3.56 16.17 11.32
N PRO A 252 -2.74 16.80 10.46
CA PRO A 252 -1.38 17.22 10.85
C PRO A 252 -1.30 18.13 12.08
N THR A 253 -2.32 18.96 12.31
CA THR A 253 -2.40 19.83 13.50
C THR A 253 -2.54 19.05 14.81
N ALA A 254 -3.06 17.82 14.76
CA ALA A 254 -3.20 16.92 15.91
C ALA A 254 -1.90 16.19 16.28
N LYS A 255 -0.83 16.35 15.49
CA LYS A 255 0.49 15.72 15.66
C LYS A 255 0.42 14.19 15.80
N ASP A 256 0.45 13.67 17.02
CA ASP A 256 0.49 12.25 17.36
C ASP A 256 -0.87 11.69 17.83
N VAL A 257 -1.90 12.54 17.89
CA VAL A 257 -3.25 12.14 18.32
C VAL A 257 -4.09 11.67 17.13
N VAL A 258 -4.61 10.44 17.23
CA VAL A 258 -5.58 9.87 16.29
C VAL A 258 -6.91 9.72 17.01
N ASN A 259 -7.95 10.36 16.48
CA ASN A 259 -9.31 10.26 17.01
C ASN A 259 -10.03 9.05 16.40
N TYR A 260 -11.00 8.50 17.13
CA TYR A 260 -11.87 7.46 16.57
C TYR A 260 -13.33 7.64 16.99
N THR A 261 -14.23 7.16 16.13
CA THR A 261 -15.67 7.03 16.40
C THR A 261 -16.16 5.64 16.01
N GLU A 262 -17.24 5.19 16.65
CA GLU A 262 -18.02 4.06 16.15
C GLU A 262 -19.07 4.59 15.17
N GLU A 263 -19.22 3.91 14.05
CA GLU A 263 -20.13 4.24 12.96
C GLU A 263 -21.06 3.04 12.69
N PRO A 264 -22.27 3.28 12.15
CA PRO A 264 -23.13 2.21 11.67
C PRO A 264 -22.39 1.30 10.68
N PRO A 265 -22.61 -0.03 10.75
CA PRO A 265 -21.91 -1.00 9.91
C PRO A 265 -22.22 -0.83 8.41
N ASP A 266 -23.34 -0.22 8.08
CA ASP A 266 -23.86 0.07 6.74
C ASP A 266 -23.72 1.54 6.33
N ASN A 267 -22.88 2.32 7.01
CA ASN A 267 -22.61 3.71 6.68
C ASN A 267 -22.24 3.86 5.20
N GLU A 268 -23.13 4.45 4.38
CA GLU A 268 -23.02 4.48 2.92
C GLU A 268 -21.67 5.03 2.43
N ARG A 269 -21.12 6.01 3.14
CA ARG A 269 -19.86 6.68 2.79
C ARG A 269 -18.64 5.81 3.04
N PHE A 270 -18.66 5.04 4.12
CA PHE A 270 -17.49 4.32 4.62
C PHE A 270 -17.63 2.79 4.55
N PHE A 271 -18.73 2.27 4.02
CA PHE A 271 -19.00 0.84 3.94
C PHE A 271 -18.15 0.13 2.87
N PHE A 272 -17.18 -0.69 3.31
CA PHE A 272 -16.25 -1.40 2.41
C PHE A 272 -16.29 -2.94 2.48
N LEU A 273 -16.75 -3.55 3.58
CA LEU A 273 -16.94 -5.00 3.65
C LEU A 273 -18.28 -5.39 3.01
N LYS A 274 -18.27 -5.54 1.68
CA LYS A 274 -19.49 -5.75 0.90
C LYS A 274 -20.15 -7.11 1.19
N PRO A 275 -21.51 -7.21 1.14
CA PRO A 275 -22.23 -8.44 1.46
C PRO A 275 -21.83 -9.64 0.59
N TRP A 276 -21.53 -9.41 -0.69
CA TRP A 276 -21.08 -10.48 -1.60
C TRP A 276 -19.76 -11.12 -1.15
N PHE A 277 -18.85 -10.33 -0.55
CA PHE A 277 -17.57 -10.82 -0.06
C PHE A 277 -17.80 -11.72 1.15
N ILE A 278 -18.63 -11.26 2.09
CA ILE A 278 -19.00 -12.04 3.27
C ILE A 278 -19.67 -13.35 2.84
N ALA A 279 -20.63 -13.30 1.92
CA ALA A 279 -21.31 -14.49 1.40
C ALA A 279 -20.33 -15.50 0.79
N LYS A 280 -19.40 -15.04 -0.07
CA LYS A 280 -18.37 -15.91 -0.66
C LYS A 280 -17.39 -16.47 0.38
N ALA A 281 -16.99 -15.66 1.36
CA ALA A 281 -16.11 -16.11 2.44
C ALA A 281 -16.78 -17.20 3.30
N GLU A 282 -18.08 -17.07 3.57
CA GLU A 282 -18.87 -18.09 4.24
C GLU A 282 -19.01 -19.37 3.42
N GLU A 283 -19.31 -19.26 2.13
CA GLU A 283 -19.40 -20.40 1.20
C GLU A 283 -18.08 -21.17 1.15
N TYR A 284 -16.97 -20.47 0.93
CA TYR A 284 -15.63 -21.06 0.91
C TYR A 284 -15.30 -21.76 2.23
N ARG A 285 -15.67 -21.16 3.36
CA ARG A 285 -15.46 -21.77 4.67
C ARG A 285 -16.29 -23.05 4.84
N LYS A 286 -17.54 -23.08 4.37
CA LYS A 286 -18.40 -24.26 4.44
C LYS A 286 -17.85 -25.39 3.59
N SER A 287 -17.33 -25.10 2.38
CA SER A 287 -16.76 -26.11 1.49
C SER A 287 -15.46 -26.75 2.02
N LYS A 288 -14.76 -26.06 2.94
CA LYS A 288 -13.55 -26.57 3.61
C LYS A 288 -13.82 -27.31 4.93
N ARG A 289 -15.05 -27.38 5.42
CA ARG A 289 -15.36 -28.22 6.59
C ARG A 289 -15.31 -29.69 6.17
N PRO A 290 -14.59 -30.57 6.89
CA PRO A 290 -14.70 -32.01 6.67
C PRO A 290 -16.16 -32.44 6.80
N GLN A 291 -16.70 -33.16 5.82
CA GLN A 291 -17.99 -33.82 5.99
C GLN A 291 -17.84 -34.80 7.15
N GLN A 292 -18.53 -34.53 8.27
CA GLN A 292 -18.71 -35.55 9.29
C GLN A 292 -19.47 -36.70 8.63
N ILE A 293 -18.79 -37.82 8.41
CA ILE A 293 -19.41 -39.07 8.02
C ILE A 293 -20.37 -39.43 9.16
N ILE A 294 -21.65 -39.20 8.93
CA ILE A 294 -22.71 -39.79 9.74
C ILE A 294 -22.60 -41.29 9.45
N LYS A 295 -21.89 -42.03 10.32
CA LYS A 295 -22.01 -43.48 10.35
C LYS A 295 -23.44 -43.76 10.80
N SER A 296 -24.32 -44.04 9.85
CA SER A 296 -25.59 -44.68 10.13
C SER A 296 -25.28 -46.05 10.74
N ASN A 297 -25.39 -46.14 12.07
CA ASN A 297 -25.49 -47.41 12.76
C ASN A 297 -26.83 -48.05 12.36
N ASN A 298 -26.81 -48.85 11.30
CA ASN A 298 -27.86 -49.84 11.09
C ASN A 298 -27.53 -51.05 11.95
N LYS A 299 -28.41 -51.28 12.93
CA LYS A 299 -28.59 -52.56 13.63
C LYS A 299 -29.04 -53.64 12.66
#